data_AF-A0A382A7D4-F1
#
_entry.id   AF-A0A382A7D4-F1
#
_cell.length_a   1.000
_cell.length_b   1.000
_cell.length_c   1.000
_cell.angle_alpha   90.00
_cell.angle_beta   90.00
_cell.angle_gamma   90.00
#
_symmetry.space_group_name_H-M   'P 1'
#
loop_
_entity.id
_entity.type
_entity.pdbx_description
1 polymer ?
#
loop_
_entity_poly.entity_id
_entity_poly.type
_entity_poly.pdbx_seq_one_letter_code
_entity_poly.pdbx_strand_id
1 'polypeptide(L)' 'MIVKQIPVGPMANFGYVLGCEETRIGALIDPSFEPEKLVEMAKEV' A
#
# COMPACT_ATOMS: atom_id res chain seq x y z
N MET A 1 5.81 -12.29 4.52
CA MET A 1 4.48 -11.66 4.35
C MET A 1 4.68 -10.17 4.32
N ILE A 2 4.21 -9.48 3.27
CA ILE A 2 4.41 -8.02 3.12
C ILE A 2 3.24 -7.30 3.77
N VAL A 3 3.54 -6.41 4.73
CA VAL A 3 2.59 -5.43 5.28
C VAL A 3 3.30 -4.09 5.39
N LYS A 4 2.88 -3.10 4.61
CA LYS A 4 3.35 -1.71 4.74
C LYS A 4 2.17 -0.77 4.92
N GLN A 5 2.23 0.06 5.94
CA GLN A 5 1.34 1.19 6.16
C GLN A 5 1.97 2.46 5.56
N ILE A 6 1.17 3.25 4.86
CA ILE A 6 1.62 4.45 4.16
C ILE A 6 0.69 5.59 4.57
N PRO A 7 1.21 6.67 5.19
CA PRO A 7 0.39 7.85 5.47
C PRO A 7 -0.07 8.48 4.16
N VAL A 8 -1.36 8.80 4.06
CA VAL A 8 -1.95 9.39 2.86
C VAL A 8 -2.87 10.55 3.16
N GLY A 9 -2.78 11.59 2.34
CA GLY A 9 -3.70 12.72 2.41
C GLY A 9 -3.70 13.45 3.77
N PRO A 10 -4.78 14.19 4.08
CA PRO A 10 -4.90 14.92 5.33
C PRO A 10 -5.30 14.00 6.49
N MET A 11 -5.10 14.50 7.72
CA MET A 11 -5.40 13.78 8.97
C MET A 11 -4.57 12.49 9.11
N ALA A 12 -4.84 11.69 10.15
CA ALA A 12 -4.18 10.41 10.38
C ALA A 12 -4.78 9.30 9.47
N ASN A 13 -4.80 9.52 8.16
CA ASN A 13 -5.25 8.55 7.17
C ASN A 13 -4.08 7.70 6.67
N PHE A 14 -4.35 6.42 6.44
CA PHE A 14 -3.33 5.46 6.05
C PHE A 14 -3.88 4.48 5.00
N GLY A 15 -3.13 4.32 3.92
CA GLY A 15 -3.29 3.23 2.98
C GLY A 15 -2.33 2.09 3.30
N TYR A 16 -2.60 0.90 2.77
CA TYR A 16 -1.76 -0.27 3.04
C TYR A 16 -1.44 -1.07 1.78
N VAL A 17 -0.25 -1.65 1.78
CA VAL A 17 0.14 -2.72 0.86
C VAL A 17 0.18 -4.02 1.65
N LEU A 18 -0.66 -4.97 1.25
CA LEU A 18 -0.66 -6.35 1.75
C LEU A 18 -0.23 -7.27 0.60
N GLY A 19 0.75 -8.14 0.82
CA GLY A 19 1.26 -9.01 -0.25
C GLY A 19 1.89 -10.32 0.22
N CYS A 20 1.95 -11.27 -0.71
CA CYS A 20 2.69 -12.52 -0.56
C CYS A 20 4.11 -12.36 -1.14
N GLU A 21 5.14 -12.72 -0.38
CA GLU A 21 6.55 -12.61 -0.82
C GLU A 21 6.89 -13.58 -1.94
N GLU A 22 6.30 -14.78 -1.90
CA GLU A 22 6.58 -15.85 -2.87
C GLU A 22 5.91 -15.58 -4.22
N THR A 23 4.61 -15.29 -4.21
CA THR A 23 3.83 -15.13 -5.46
C THR A 23 3.83 -13.71 -5.99
N ARG A 24 4.24 -12.73 -5.18
CA ARG A 24 4.14 -11.28 -5.47
C ARG A 24 2.72 -10.79 -5.78
N ILE A 25 1.72 -11.59 -5.44
CA ILE A 25 0.31 -11.18 -5.50
C ILE A 25 0.00 -10.41 -4.22
N GLY A 26 -0.61 -9.23 -4.37
CA GLY A 26 -0.98 -8.37 -3.27
C GLY A 26 -2.21 -7.53 -3.57
N ALA A 27 -2.65 -6.79 -2.56
CA ALA A 27 -3.79 -5.89 -2.61
C ALA A 27 -3.43 -4.56 -1.95
N LEU A 28 -4.01 -3.49 -2.47
CA LEU A 28 -4.03 -2.19 -1.80
C LEU A 28 -5.28 -2.11 -0.93
N ILE A 29 -5.11 -1.67 0.32
CA ILE A 29 -6.22 -1.44 1.24
C ILE A 29 -6.33 0.08 1.46
N ASP A 30 -7.54 0.60 1.28
CA ASP A 30 -7.87 2.02 1.34
C ASP A 30 -7.00 2.93 0.45
N PRO A 31 -6.97 2.71 -0.89
CA PRO A 31 -6.21 3.52 -1.83
C PRO A 31 -6.93 4.83 -2.19
N SER A 32 -7.32 5.62 -1.19
CA SER A 32 -8.20 6.78 -1.37
C SER A 32 -7.46 8.06 -1.80
N PHE A 33 -6.70 8.69 -0.91
CA PHE A 33 -6.16 10.05 -1.13
C PHE A 33 -4.98 10.15 -2.10
N GLU A 34 -4.11 9.14 -2.12
CA GLU A 34 -2.89 9.11 -2.94
C GLU A 34 -2.68 7.70 -3.54
N PRO A 35 -3.60 7.19 -4.38
CA PRO A 35 -3.53 5.83 -4.91
C PRO A 35 -2.24 5.54 -5.68
N GLU A 36 -1.69 6.52 -6.41
CA GLU A 36 -0.44 6.38 -7.15
C GLU A 36 0.75 6.11 -6.22
N LYS A 37 0.79 6.74 -5.05
CA LYS A 37 1.82 6.53 -4.04
C LYS A 37 1.80 5.10 -3.49
N LEU A 38 0.60 4.54 -3.29
CA LEU A 38 0.45 3.14 -2.90
C LEU A 38 0.93 2.19 -3.99
N VAL A 39 0.59 2.49 -5.26
CA VAL A 39 1.03 1.69 -6.41
C VAL A 39 2.56 1.73 -6.55
N GLU A 40 3.20 2.90 -6.40
CA GLU A 40 4.66 2.99 -6.42
C GLU A 40 5.30 2.21 -5.26
N MET A 41 4.78 2.34 -4.04
CA MET A 41 5.28 1.56 -2.90
C MET A 41 5.11 0.04 -3.11
N ALA A 42 4.04 -0.38 -3.79
CA ALA A 42 3.81 -1.79 -4.10
C ALA A 42 4.85 -2.36 -5.09
N LYS A 43 5.50 -1.53 -5.91
CA LYS A 43 6.58 -1.95 -6.82
C LYS A 43 7.91 -2.15 -6.10
N GLU A 44 8.08 -1.55 -4.93
CA GLU A 44 9.32 -1.59 -4.14
C GLU A 44 9.35 -2.74 -3.13
N VAL A 45 8.26 -3.51 -2.99
CA VAL A 45 8.11 -4.59 -2.00
C VAL A 45 8.11 -5.97 -2.62
#